data_AF-A0A514LCV7-F1
#
_entry.id   AF-A0A514LCV7-F1
#
_cell.length_a   1.000
_cell.length_b   1.000
_cell.length_c   1.000
_cell.angle_alpha   90.00
_cell.angle_beta   90.00
_cell.angle_gamma   90.00
#
_symmetry.space_group_name_H-M   'P 1'
#
loop_
_entity.id
_entity.type
_entity.pdbx_description
1 polymer ?
#
loop_
_entity_poly.entity_id
_entity_poly.type
_entity_poly.pdbx_seq_one_letter_code
_entity_poly.pdbx_strand_id
1 'polypeptide(L)'
;MEQQEFGEKKKWKGIKKKLQKNQELDEEEYHYYRQIGEEYTRALGKKREWQLEKIQTLEEQGIGHKERWDELREKLTNNENLYGVDYEYLLAKIREFEQGVVTTTLDVEGREIVAYLGIVSGQTAIGLMFLKDWVMGLSDTFGGRSGIMERNFRTAKDEAIKQMTEDARRMGANAVVGVNVAFNSVEGKNKQMLMVIATGTAVITRTRK
;
A
#
# COMPACT_ATOMS: atom_id res chain seq x y z
N MET A 1 -5.54 -10.09 14.87
CA MET A 1 -4.83 -9.21 15.82
C MET A 1 -4.91 -7.80 15.29
N GLU A 2 -5.34 -6.86 16.14
CA GLU A 2 -5.64 -5.46 15.81
C GLU A 2 -4.46 -4.76 15.14
N GLN A 3 -4.73 -4.02 14.07
CA GLN A 3 -3.76 -3.13 13.45
C GLN A 3 -3.52 -1.95 14.39
N GLN A 4 -2.48 -2.02 15.23
CA GLN A 4 -1.93 -0.84 15.88
C GLN A 4 -1.44 0.12 14.79
N GLU A 5 -2.07 1.29 14.66
CA GLU A 5 -1.57 2.35 13.78
C GLU A 5 -0.28 2.90 14.39
N PHE A 6 0.86 2.61 13.75
CA PHE A 6 2.17 3.12 14.16
C PHE A 6 2.39 4.57 13.68
N GLY A 7 2.51 5.48 14.64
CA GLY A 7 3.00 6.86 14.49
C GLY A 7 2.05 7.90 13.87
N GLU A 8 2.45 9.17 13.94
CA GLU A 8 1.68 10.31 13.37
C GLU A 8 1.56 10.29 11.82
N LYS A 9 0.47 9.69 11.32
CA LYS A 9 0.08 9.53 9.91
C LYS A 9 0.28 10.76 9.00
N LYS A 10 0.25 11.98 9.55
CA LYS A 10 0.46 13.24 8.82
C LYS A 10 1.95 13.53 8.58
N LYS A 11 2.79 13.31 9.58
CA LYS A 11 4.24 13.52 9.53
C LYS A 11 4.90 12.51 8.58
N TRP A 12 4.49 11.24 8.65
CA TRP A 12 4.93 10.18 7.74
C TRP A 12 4.61 10.46 6.26
N LYS A 13 3.42 10.99 5.96
CA LYS A 13 3.04 11.36 4.58
C LYS A 13 3.87 12.52 4.02
N GLY A 14 4.22 13.49 4.87
CA GLY A 14 5.07 14.62 4.49
C GLY A 14 6.45 14.12 4.07
N ILE A 15 7.04 13.26 4.89
CA ILE A 15 8.33 12.62 4.65
C ILE A 15 8.30 11.76 3.38
N LYS A 16 7.29 10.89 3.22
CA LYS A 16 7.14 10.05 2.02
C LYS A 16 7.06 10.87 0.74
N LYS A 17 6.39 12.03 0.78
CA LYS A 17 6.26 12.93 -0.38
C LYS A 17 7.57 13.64 -0.72
N LYS A 18 8.39 14.00 0.28
CA LYS A 18 9.73 14.55 0.08
C LYS A 18 10.68 13.50 -0.51
N LEU A 19 10.69 12.29 0.04
CA LEU A 19 11.48 11.16 -0.47
C LEU A 19 11.11 10.79 -1.91
N GLN A 20 9.81 10.73 -2.24
CA GLN A 20 9.34 10.47 -3.63
C GLN A 20 9.76 11.54 -4.65
N LYS A 21 10.11 12.73 -4.17
CA LYS A 21 10.57 13.86 -4.98
C LYS A 21 12.09 14.08 -4.88
N ASN A 22 12.81 13.15 -4.25
CA ASN A 22 14.24 13.25 -4.00
C ASN A 22 14.63 14.53 -3.22
N GLN A 23 13.74 15.02 -2.37
CA GLN A 23 13.99 16.18 -1.51
C GLN A 23 14.58 15.73 -0.18
N GLU A 24 15.58 16.47 0.31
CA GLU A 24 16.18 16.22 1.62
C GLU A 24 15.16 16.41 2.75
N LEU A 25 15.28 15.55 3.77
CA LEU A 25 14.51 15.65 5.01
C LEU A 25 15.27 16.57 5.97
N ASP A 26 14.54 17.39 6.71
CA ASP A 26 15.15 18.11 7.84
C ASP A 26 15.47 17.15 9.00
N GLU A 27 16.22 17.65 9.98
CA GLU A 27 16.76 16.83 11.07
C GLU A 27 15.63 16.17 11.90
N GLU A 28 14.53 16.89 12.16
CA GLU A 28 13.38 16.37 12.91
C GLU A 28 12.55 15.36 12.12
N GLU A 29 12.39 15.57 10.80
CA GLU A 29 11.75 14.65 9.88
C GLU A 29 12.56 13.36 9.73
N TYR A 30 13.88 13.49 9.63
CA TYR A 30 14.80 12.37 9.56
C TYR A 30 14.79 11.53 10.85
N HIS A 31 14.80 12.18 12.02
CA HIS A 31 14.68 11.49 13.31
C HIS A 31 13.35 10.75 13.47
N TYR A 32 12.24 11.36 13.03
CA TYR A 32 10.92 10.72 13.08
C TYR A 32 10.79 9.58 12.06
N TYR A 33 11.33 9.74 10.85
CA TYR A 33 11.43 8.69 9.84
C TYR A 33 12.19 7.47 10.36
N ARG A 34 13.34 7.71 11.02
CA ARG A 34 14.13 6.69 11.74
C ARG A 34 13.31 5.95 12.79
N GLN A 35 12.59 6.68 13.65
CA GLN A 35 11.80 6.11 14.74
C GLN A 35 10.67 5.19 14.23
N ILE A 36 9.94 5.60 13.19
CA ILE A 36 8.91 4.78 12.55
C ILE A 36 9.55 3.53 11.90
N GLY A 37 10.66 3.71 11.20
CA GLY A 37 11.44 2.61 10.64
C GLY A 37 11.85 1.60 11.70
N GLU A 38 12.26 2.05 12.88
CA GLU A 38 12.64 1.22 14.03
C GLU A 38 11.46 0.49 14.69
N GLU A 39 10.26 1.07 14.69
CA GLU A 39 9.02 0.44 15.15
C GLU A 39 8.52 -0.64 14.18
N TYR A 40 8.56 -0.40 12.87
CA TYR A 40 8.25 -1.40 11.85
C TYR A 40 9.30 -2.53 11.79
N THR A 41 10.57 -2.20 11.99
CA THR A 41 11.68 -3.18 12.16
C THR A 41 11.52 -4.03 13.42
N ARG A 42 10.78 -3.54 14.43
CA ARG A 42 10.41 -4.33 15.63
C ARG A 42 9.22 -5.27 15.36
N ALA A 43 8.29 -4.89 14.49
CA ALA A 43 7.08 -5.67 14.19
C ALA A 43 7.27 -6.79 13.15
N LEU A 44 8.21 -6.64 12.21
CA LEU A 44 8.54 -7.63 11.19
C LEU A 44 9.92 -8.22 11.52
N GLY A 45 9.91 -9.44 12.07
CA GLY A 45 11.02 -10.06 12.79
C GLY A 45 12.40 -9.92 12.13
N LYS A 46 13.37 -9.45 12.92
CA LYS A 46 14.80 -9.28 12.61
C LYS A 46 15.56 -10.59 12.31
N LYS A 47 14.92 -11.62 11.75
CA LYS A 47 15.57 -12.90 11.46
C LYS A 47 16.16 -12.88 10.05
N ARG A 48 17.49 -12.89 9.98
CA ARG A 48 18.26 -12.93 8.73
C ARG A 48 17.85 -14.05 7.78
N GLU A 49 17.65 -15.25 8.32
CA GLU A 49 17.26 -16.42 7.53
C GLU A 49 15.97 -16.17 6.76
N TRP A 50 14.96 -15.61 7.42
CA TRP A 50 13.70 -15.23 6.79
C TRP A 50 13.89 -14.13 5.73
N GLN A 51 14.78 -13.15 5.97
CA GLN A 51 15.07 -12.09 5.00
C GLN A 51 15.72 -12.66 3.73
N LEU A 52 16.67 -13.58 3.89
CA LEU A 52 17.33 -14.27 2.77
C LEU A 52 16.36 -15.14 1.98
N GLU A 53 15.55 -15.95 2.67
CA GLU A 53 14.49 -16.76 2.06
C GLU A 53 13.50 -15.88 1.28
N LYS A 54 13.14 -14.73 1.85
CA LYS A 54 12.19 -13.82 1.20
C LYS A 54 12.79 -13.14 -0.02
N ILE A 55 14.05 -12.71 0.02
CA ILE A 55 14.76 -12.16 -1.14
C ILE A 55 14.82 -13.21 -2.26
N GLN A 56 15.14 -14.46 -1.94
CA GLN A 56 15.16 -15.55 -2.93
C GLN A 56 13.77 -15.74 -3.57
N THR A 57 12.72 -15.82 -2.76
CA THR A 57 11.34 -15.97 -3.26
C THR A 57 10.94 -14.83 -4.19
N LEU A 58 11.27 -13.59 -3.82
CA LEU A 58 10.97 -12.41 -4.63
C LEU A 58 11.69 -12.44 -5.98
N GLU A 59 12.97 -12.83 -5.97
CA GLU A 59 13.77 -12.95 -7.19
C GLU A 59 13.25 -14.05 -8.13
N GLU A 60 12.91 -15.22 -7.59
CA GLU A 60 12.30 -16.32 -8.36
C GLU A 60 11.00 -15.90 -9.06
N GLN A 61 10.25 -14.98 -8.44
CA GLN A 61 9.01 -14.40 -8.98
C GLN A 61 9.27 -13.17 -9.89
N GLY A 62 10.53 -12.81 -10.12
CA GLY A 62 10.90 -11.65 -10.94
C GLY A 62 10.57 -10.30 -10.31
N ILE A 63 10.39 -10.24 -8.99
CA ILE A 63 10.00 -9.04 -8.25
C ILE A 63 11.26 -8.34 -7.72
N GLY A 64 11.49 -7.11 -8.19
CA GLY A 64 12.65 -6.29 -7.80
C GLY A 64 13.80 -6.40 -8.80
N HIS A 65 14.86 -5.66 -8.51
CA HIS A 65 16.09 -5.58 -9.30
C HIS A 65 17.14 -6.52 -8.75
N LYS A 66 17.71 -7.35 -9.63
CA LYS A 66 18.73 -8.35 -9.29
C LYS A 66 19.93 -7.75 -8.56
N GLU A 67 20.48 -6.66 -9.11
CA GLU A 67 21.62 -5.93 -8.51
C GLU A 67 21.34 -5.53 -7.05
N ARG A 68 20.11 -5.06 -6.78
CA ARG A 68 19.71 -4.68 -5.42
C ARG A 68 19.52 -5.89 -4.50
N TRP A 69 19.11 -7.04 -5.03
CA TRP A 69 19.04 -8.29 -4.27
C TRP A 69 20.41 -8.85 -3.94
N ASP A 70 21.36 -8.73 -4.85
CA ASP A 70 22.75 -9.15 -4.64
C ASP A 70 23.40 -8.30 -3.54
N GLU A 71 23.24 -6.96 -3.59
CA GLU A 71 23.69 -6.05 -2.51
C GLU A 71 23.11 -6.42 -1.14
N LEU A 72 21.80 -6.70 -1.07
CA LEU A 72 21.13 -7.01 0.19
C LEU A 72 21.54 -8.39 0.74
N ARG A 73 21.73 -9.38 -0.14
CA ARG A 73 22.24 -10.70 0.25
C ARG A 73 23.66 -10.61 0.77
N GLU A 74 24.52 -9.83 0.13
CA GLU A 74 25.91 -9.65 0.57
C GLU A 74 25.94 -9.07 1.99
N LYS A 75 25.20 -7.98 2.23
CA LYS A 75 25.07 -7.38 3.58
C LYS A 75 24.59 -8.38 4.61
N LEU A 76 23.48 -9.07 4.33
CA LEU A 76 22.92 -10.06 5.26
C LEU A 76 23.92 -11.20 5.53
N THR A 77 24.61 -11.69 4.51
CA THR A 77 25.60 -12.78 4.64
C THR A 77 26.81 -12.34 5.46
N ASN A 78 27.28 -11.10 5.27
CA ASN A 78 28.39 -10.48 6.00
C ASN A 78 28.01 -10.03 7.42
N ASN A 79 26.85 -10.46 7.91
CA ASN A 79 26.36 -10.15 9.24
C ASN A 79 26.00 -8.67 9.44
N GLU A 80 25.85 -7.92 8.36
CA GLU A 80 25.37 -6.54 8.37
C GLU A 80 23.85 -6.52 8.47
N ASN A 81 23.34 -5.59 9.27
CA ASN A 81 21.91 -5.36 9.37
C ASN A 81 21.45 -4.46 8.22
N LEU A 82 20.29 -4.76 7.66
CA LEU A 82 19.61 -3.81 6.77
C LEU A 82 19.23 -2.56 7.59
N TYR A 83 19.37 -1.36 7.04
CA TYR A 83 18.88 -0.13 7.66
C TYR A 83 18.32 0.83 6.61
N GLY A 84 17.35 1.65 7.00
CA GLY A 84 16.78 2.70 6.14
C GLY A 84 16.20 2.17 4.82
N VAL A 85 16.77 2.62 3.70
CA VAL A 85 16.34 2.33 2.33
C VAL A 85 16.27 0.82 2.04
N ASP A 86 17.16 0.02 2.64
CA ASP A 86 17.20 -1.44 2.43
C ASP A 86 15.94 -2.13 2.96
N TYR A 87 15.49 -1.72 4.15
CA TYR A 87 14.22 -2.20 4.71
C TYR A 87 13.03 -1.69 3.90
N GLU A 88 13.04 -0.41 3.49
CA GLU A 88 11.93 0.13 2.69
C GLU A 88 11.78 -0.61 1.36
N TYR A 89 12.90 -0.90 0.70
CA TYR A 89 12.93 -1.63 -0.54
C TYR A 89 12.44 -3.07 -0.36
N LEU A 90 12.99 -3.80 0.62
CA LEU A 90 12.54 -5.16 0.93
C LEU A 90 11.03 -5.19 1.25
N LEU A 91 10.54 -4.27 2.08
CA LEU A 91 9.12 -4.16 2.43
C LEU A 91 8.24 -3.76 1.26
N ALA A 92 8.70 -2.86 0.40
CA ALA A 92 7.97 -2.49 -0.82
C ALA A 92 7.80 -3.71 -1.73
N LYS A 93 8.84 -4.55 -1.86
CA LYS A 93 8.81 -5.75 -2.71
C LYS A 93 8.03 -6.90 -2.10
N ILE A 94 8.09 -7.07 -0.77
CA ILE A 94 7.18 -7.97 -0.05
C ILE A 94 5.74 -7.54 -0.24
N ARG A 95 5.43 -6.24 -0.13
CA ARG A 95 4.08 -5.73 -0.41
C ARG A 95 3.68 -5.93 -1.87
N GLU A 96 4.58 -5.71 -2.81
CA GLU A 96 4.35 -5.98 -4.24
C GLU A 96 4.05 -7.47 -4.48
N PHE A 97 4.74 -8.37 -3.78
CA PHE A 97 4.48 -9.80 -3.82
C PHE A 97 3.14 -10.17 -3.16
N GLU A 98 2.84 -9.61 -2.00
CA GLU A 98 1.59 -9.89 -1.28
C GLU A 98 0.39 -9.28 -1.99
N GLN A 99 0.52 -8.09 -2.59
CA GLN A 99 -0.56 -7.33 -3.23
C GLN A 99 -0.71 -7.55 -4.73
N GLY A 100 0.35 -8.01 -5.39
CA GLY A 100 0.46 -7.89 -6.84
C GLY A 100 0.66 -6.44 -7.28
N VAL A 101 0.94 -6.22 -8.57
CA VAL A 101 1.03 -4.85 -9.11
C VAL A 101 -0.38 -4.31 -9.34
N VAL A 102 -0.76 -3.23 -8.66
CA VAL A 102 -2.08 -2.60 -8.82
C VAL A 102 -1.87 -1.19 -9.36
N THR A 103 -2.33 -0.93 -10.58
CA THR A 103 -2.06 0.34 -11.27
C THR A 103 -3.26 0.85 -12.06
N THR A 104 -3.36 2.17 -12.15
CA THR A 104 -4.33 2.85 -13.02
C THR A 104 -3.91 2.84 -14.49
N THR A 105 -2.63 2.55 -14.79
CA THR A 105 -2.12 2.38 -16.15
C THR A 105 -2.60 1.05 -16.75
N LEU A 106 -2.65 0.96 -18.07
CA LEU A 106 -3.01 -0.29 -18.76
C LEU A 106 -1.87 -1.31 -18.80
N ASP A 107 -0.63 -0.83 -18.66
CA ASP A 107 0.59 -1.63 -18.69
C ASP A 107 1.40 -1.49 -17.40
N VAL A 108 2.29 -2.45 -17.16
CA VAL A 108 3.28 -2.42 -16.08
C VAL A 108 4.67 -2.35 -16.71
N GLU A 109 5.38 -1.24 -16.49
CA GLU A 109 6.72 -1.04 -17.05
C GLU A 109 7.70 -2.15 -16.60
N GLY A 110 8.56 -2.60 -17.52
CA GLY A 110 9.48 -3.72 -17.28
C GLY A 110 8.81 -5.09 -17.22
N ARG A 111 7.49 -5.18 -17.35
CA ARG A 111 6.75 -6.44 -17.38
C ARG A 111 5.93 -6.58 -18.66
N GLU A 112 5.68 -7.82 -19.04
CA GLU A 112 4.80 -8.21 -20.13
C GLU A 112 3.55 -8.85 -19.54
N ILE A 113 2.36 -8.42 -19.99
CA ILE A 113 1.11 -9.10 -19.67
C ILE A 113 1.04 -10.38 -20.52
N VAL A 114 0.99 -11.54 -19.85
CA VAL A 114 0.97 -12.86 -20.51
C VAL A 114 -0.41 -13.53 -20.46
N ALA A 115 -1.32 -13.05 -19.60
CA ALA A 115 -2.71 -13.51 -19.58
C ALA A 115 -3.63 -12.43 -19.00
N TYR A 116 -4.84 -12.31 -19.58
CA TYR A 116 -5.94 -11.52 -19.03
C TYR A 116 -6.97 -12.47 -18.42
N LEU A 117 -7.27 -12.28 -17.13
CA LEU A 117 -8.14 -13.19 -16.38
C LEU A 117 -9.57 -12.68 -16.29
N GLY A 118 -9.80 -11.40 -16.56
CA GLY A 118 -11.11 -10.78 -16.58
C GLY A 118 -11.18 -9.52 -15.72
N ILE A 119 -12.38 -8.96 -15.62
CA ILE A 119 -12.65 -7.76 -14.84
C ILE A 119 -12.84 -8.16 -13.38
N VAL A 120 -12.25 -7.39 -12.47
CA VAL A 120 -12.42 -7.51 -11.02
C VAL A 120 -13.00 -6.23 -10.44
N SER A 121 -13.70 -6.35 -9.32
CA SER A 121 -14.28 -5.19 -8.64
C SER A 121 -14.34 -5.35 -7.13
N GLY A 122 -14.42 -4.23 -6.42
CA GLY A 122 -14.64 -4.19 -4.98
C GLY A 122 -15.45 -2.97 -4.60
N GLN A 123 -16.28 -3.08 -3.56
CA GLN A 123 -17.29 -2.08 -3.24
C GLN A 123 -17.34 -1.82 -1.73
N THR A 124 -17.41 -0.56 -1.34
CA THR A 124 -17.58 -0.14 0.05
C THR A 124 -18.62 0.96 0.13
N ALA A 125 -19.55 0.89 1.08
CA ALA A 125 -20.56 1.92 1.30
C ALA A 125 -20.35 2.63 2.66
N ILE A 126 -20.45 3.96 2.65
CA ILE A 126 -20.43 4.81 3.84
C ILE A 126 -21.82 5.46 3.98
N GLY A 127 -22.49 5.26 5.12
CA GLY A 127 -23.74 5.96 5.42
C GLY A 127 -23.50 7.44 5.79
N LEU A 128 -24.28 8.36 5.21
CA LEU A 128 -24.13 9.80 5.50
C LEU A 128 -24.57 10.20 6.91
N MET A 129 -25.49 9.47 7.55
CA MET A 129 -25.78 9.67 8.99
C MET A 129 -24.58 9.28 9.87
N PHE A 130 -23.93 8.15 9.60
CA PHE A 130 -22.67 7.79 10.28
C PHE A 130 -21.58 8.82 10.04
N LEU A 131 -21.47 9.36 8.82
CA LEU A 131 -20.54 10.43 8.52
C LEU A 131 -20.84 11.70 9.34
N LYS A 132 -22.12 12.09 9.45
CA LYS A 132 -22.58 13.28 10.17
C LYS A 132 -22.35 13.18 11.68
N ASP A 133 -22.70 12.06 12.30
CA ASP A 133 -22.58 11.85 13.75
C ASP A 133 -21.12 11.88 14.23
N TRP A 134 -20.19 11.39 13.39
CA TRP A 134 -18.76 11.44 13.68
C TRP A 134 -18.14 12.82 13.50
N VAL A 135 -18.64 13.63 12.56
CA VAL A 135 -18.21 15.02 12.38
C VAL A 135 -18.65 15.89 13.56
N MET A 136 -19.80 15.60 14.17
CA MET A 136 -20.30 16.32 15.35
C MET A 136 -19.56 15.92 16.64
N GLY A 137 -19.10 14.67 16.79
CA GLY A 137 -18.40 14.21 17.99
C GLY A 137 -16.93 14.65 18.12
N LEU A 138 -16.33 15.24 17.08
CA LEU A 138 -14.91 15.60 17.01
C LEU A 138 -14.67 17.12 16.92
N SER A 139 -15.71 17.95 17.10
CA SER A 139 -15.62 19.42 16.99
C SER A 139 -14.69 20.07 18.02
N ASP A 140 -14.38 19.40 19.12
CA ASP A 140 -13.78 20.04 20.30
C ASP A 140 -12.25 19.88 20.42
N THR A 141 -11.58 19.25 19.45
CA THR A 141 -10.11 19.08 19.49
C THR A 141 -9.43 19.56 18.21
N PHE A 142 -8.83 20.75 18.33
CA PHE A 142 -7.82 21.38 17.48
C PHE A 142 -7.43 20.73 16.14
N GLY A 143 -7.56 21.52 15.05
CA GLY A 143 -6.59 21.48 13.96
C GLY A 143 -6.98 20.79 12.64
N GLY A 144 -8.09 21.22 12.03
CA GLY A 144 -8.28 21.14 10.58
C GLY A 144 -9.45 20.28 10.12
N ARG A 145 -10.55 20.95 9.74
CA ARG A 145 -11.81 20.41 9.18
C ARG A 145 -11.66 19.37 8.05
N SER A 146 -10.48 19.21 7.46
CA SER A 146 -10.18 18.33 6.32
C SER A 146 -9.71 16.92 6.68
N GLY A 147 -9.13 16.68 7.86
CA GLY A 147 -8.40 15.42 8.14
C GLY A 147 -9.28 14.21 8.48
N ILE A 148 -10.45 14.41 9.09
CA ILE A 148 -11.33 13.30 9.53
C ILE A 148 -12.18 12.79 8.36
N MET A 149 -12.77 13.71 7.58
CA MET A 149 -13.51 13.36 6.38
C MET A 149 -12.61 12.61 5.39
N GLU A 150 -11.42 13.14 5.10
CA GLU A 150 -10.43 12.51 4.21
C GLU A 150 -10.00 11.10 4.68
N ARG A 151 -9.98 10.85 6.00
CA ARG A 151 -9.70 9.52 6.55
C ARG A 151 -10.77 8.51 6.17
N ASN A 152 -12.06 8.86 6.27
CA ASN A 152 -13.16 7.94 5.94
C ASN A 152 -13.23 7.61 4.45
N PHE A 153 -13.10 8.62 3.58
CA PHE A 153 -13.02 8.40 2.13
C PHE A 153 -11.82 7.52 1.77
N ARG A 154 -10.67 7.74 2.41
CA ARG A 154 -9.48 6.90 2.24
C ARG A 154 -9.77 5.47 2.68
N THR A 155 -10.32 5.25 3.87
CA THR A 155 -10.63 3.91 4.38
C THR A 155 -11.58 3.17 3.45
N ALA A 156 -12.67 3.81 2.98
CA ALA A 156 -13.61 3.14 2.08
C ALA A 156 -13.00 2.81 0.72
N LYS A 157 -12.16 3.69 0.18
CA LYS A 157 -11.38 3.43 -1.03
C LYS A 157 -10.42 2.25 -0.82
N ASP A 158 -9.67 2.26 0.27
CA ASP A 158 -8.67 1.24 0.55
C ASP A 158 -9.35 -0.14 0.72
N GLU A 159 -10.52 -0.20 1.36
CA GLU A 159 -11.31 -1.43 1.47
C GLU A 159 -11.89 -1.88 0.12
N ALA A 160 -12.34 -0.96 -0.74
CA ALA A 160 -12.82 -1.30 -2.07
C ALA A 160 -11.68 -1.87 -2.95
N ILE A 161 -10.49 -1.26 -2.91
CA ILE A 161 -9.30 -1.76 -3.61
C ILE A 161 -8.87 -3.13 -3.05
N LYS A 162 -8.93 -3.31 -1.72
CA LYS A 162 -8.60 -4.59 -1.07
C LYS A 162 -9.52 -5.71 -1.53
N GLN A 163 -10.83 -5.49 -1.60
CA GLN A 163 -11.77 -6.47 -2.12
C GLN A 163 -11.49 -6.81 -3.59
N MET A 164 -11.27 -5.79 -4.43
CA MET A 164 -10.94 -5.97 -5.86
C MET A 164 -9.66 -6.80 -6.06
N THR A 165 -8.63 -6.53 -5.27
CA THR A 165 -7.34 -7.24 -5.34
C THR A 165 -7.45 -8.66 -4.81
N GLU A 166 -8.25 -8.90 -3.77
CA GLU A 166 -8.53 -10.25 -3.28
C GLU A 166 -9.29 -11.09 -4.30
N ASP A 167 -10.21 -10.48 -5.05
CA ASP A 167 -10.88 -11.12 -6.18
C ASP A 167 -9.88 -11.51 -7.28
N ALA A 168 -8.99 -10.59 -7.65
CA ALA A 168 -7.92 -10.86 -8.61
C ALA A 168 -6.99 -12.00 -8.16
N ARG A 169 -6.61 -12.04 -6.88
CA ARG A 169 -5.80 -13.12 -6.31
C ARG A 169 -6.50 -14.47 -6.40
N ARG A 170 -7.81 -14.53 -6.10
CA ARG A 170 -8.61 -15.76 -6.22
C ARG A 170 -8.66 -16.30 -7.65
N MET A 171 -8.52 -15.43 -8.65
CA MET A 171 -8.40 -15.81 -10.05
C MET A 171 -6.98 -16.25 -10.45
N GLY A 172 -5.99 -16.10 -9.57
CA GLY A 172 -4.58 -16.38 -9.87
C GLY A 172 -3.82 -15.21 -10.50
N ALA A 173 -4.37 -13.99 -10.45
CA ALA A 173 -3.70 -12.80 -10.96
C ALA A 173 -2.52 -12.41 -10.06
N ASN A 174 -1.46 -11.89 -10.68
CA ASN A 174 -0.35 -11.25 -9.96
C ASN A 174 -0.32 -9.73 -10.16
N ALA A 175 -1.27 -9.19 -10.92
CA ALA A 175 -1.46 -7.76 -11.12
C ALA A 175 -2.91 -7.40 -11.48
N VAL A 176 -3.29 -6.15 -11.22
CA VAL A 176 -4.52 -5.50 -11.67
C VAL A 176 -4.15 -4.21 -12.38
N VAL A 177 -4.48 -4.11 -13.67
CA VAL A 177 -4.22 -2.93 -14.51
C VAL A 177 -5.51 -2.18 -14.83
N GLY A 178 -5.39 -0.94 -15.27
CA GLY A 178 -6.52 -0.10 -15.66
C GLY A 178 -7.47 0.19 -14.49
N VAL A 179 -6.93 0.30 -13.27
CA VAL A 179 -7.75 0.52 -12.08
C VAL A 179 -8.48 1.87 -12.16
N ASN A 180 -9.79 1.82 -11.93
CA ASN A 180 -10.65 2.99 -11.78
C ASN A 180 -11.36 2.94 -10.43
N VAL A 181 -11.38 4.08 -9.72
CA VAL A 181 -12.15 4.25 -8.48
C VAL A 181 -13.21 5.32 -8.71
N ALA A 182 -14.47 4.93 -8.57
CA ALA A 182 -15.62 5.81 -8.68
C ALA A 182 -16.29 6.01 -7.31
N PHE A 183 -16.80 7.22 -7.09
CA PHE A 183 -17.60 7.59 -5.93
C PHE A 183 -19.01 7.92 -6.40
N ASN A 184 -20.00 7.17 -5.94
CA ASN A 184 -21.41 7.34 -6.31
C ASN A 184 -22.23 7.63 -5.06
N SER A 185 -23.16 8.59 -5.14
CA SER A 185 -24.19 8.74 -4.13
C SER A 185 -25.38 7.84 -4.47
N VAL A 186 -25.87 7.12 -3.47
CA VAL A 186 -27.13 6.38 -3.55
C VAL A 186 -28.11 7.05 -2.59
N GLU A 187 -29.16 7.63 -3.16
CA GLU A 187 -30.22 8.31 -2.39
C GLU A 187 -31.45 7.42 -2.29
N GLY A 188 -31.89 7.13 -1.07
CA GLY A 188 -33.17 6.51 -0.76
C GLY A 188 -34.00 7.39 0.17
N LYS A 189 -35.29 7.07 0.33
CA LYS A 189 -36.31 7.90 1.01
C LYS A 189 -35.90 8.52 2.36
N ASN A 190 -34.97 7.91 3.11
CA ASN A 190 -34.37 8.47 4.34
C ASN A 190 -32.89 8.04 4.54
N LYS A 191 -32.21 7.55 3.50
CA LYS A 191 -30.84 7.06 3.60
C LYS A 191 -30.05 7.59 2.42
N GLN A 192 -29.07 8.44 2.70
CA GLN A 192 -28.05 8.78 1.73
C GLN A 192 -26.81 7.94 2.04
N MET A 193 -26.27 7.26 1.04
CA MET A 193 -25.04 6.49 1.14
C MET A 193 -24.07 6.97 0.08
N LEU A 194 -22.79 7.02 0.44
CA LEU A 194 -21.72 7.17 -0.51
C LEU A 194 -21.12 5.79 -0.77
N MET A 195 -21.19 5.34 -2.01
CA MET A 195 -20.60 4.10 -2.48
C MET A 195 -19.25 4.41 -3.14
N VAL A 196 -18.24 3.63 -2.81
CA VAL A 196 -16.93 3.63 -3.45
C VAL A 196 -16.78 2.32 -4.19
N ILE A 197 -16.54 2.39 -5.49
CA ILE A 197 -16.40 1.23 -6.37
C ILE A 197 -15.00 1.28 -6.98
N ALA A 198 -14.21 0.23 -6.75
CA ALA A 198 -12.95 0.00 -7.45
C ALA A 198 -13.16 -1.06 -8.53
N THR A 199 -12.65 -0.83 -9.73
CA THR A 199 -12.69 -1.77 -10.86
C THR A 199 -11.33 -1.83 -11.53
N GLY A 200 -11.01 -2.94 -12.18
CA GLY A 200 -9.78 -3.10 -12.96
C GLY A 200 -9.77 -4.43 -13.72
N THR A 201 -8.68 -4.70 -14.42
CA THR A 201 -8.47 -5.96 -15.15
C THR A 201 -7.41 -6.80 -14.46
N ALA A 202 -7.80 -7.99 -14.00
CA ALA A 202 -6.89 -8.96 -13.42
C ALA A 202 -6.02 -9.60 -14.51
N VAL A 203 -4.71 -9.58 -14.32
CA VAL A 203 -3.74 -10.06 -15.31
C VAL A 203 -2.61 -10.87 -14.66
N ILE A 204 -1.96 -11.71 -15.48
CA ILE A 204 -0.68 -12.31 -15.15
C ILE A 204 0.39 -11.54 -15.91
N THR A 205 1.37 -11.02 -15.18
CA THR A 205 2.55 -10.33 -15.69
C THR A 205 3.81 -11.14 -15.48
N ARG A 206 4.78 -10.99 -16.36
CA ARG A 206 6.11 -11.58 -16.26
C ARG A 206 7.17 -10.53 -16.56
N THR A 207 8.29 -10.55 -15.85
CA THR A 207 9.43 -9.65 -16.12
C THR A 207 9.97 -9.88 -17.53
N ARG A 208 10.19 -8.80 -18.28
CA ARG A 208 10.85 -8.90 -19.59
C ARG A 208 12.34 -9.24 -19.37
N LYS A 209 12.83 -10.28 -20.05
CA LYS A 209 14.26 -10.63 -20.08
C LYS A 209 15.02 -9.69 -21.00
#